data_AF-A0A2H6NP18-F1
#
_entry.id   AF-A0A2H6NP18-F1
#
_cell.length_a   1.000
_cell.length_b   1.000
_cell.length_c   1.000
_cell.angle_alpha   90.00
_cell.angle_beta   90.00
_cell.angle_gamma   90.00
#
_symmetry.space_group_name_H-M   'P 1'
#
loop_
_entity.id
_entity.type
_entity.pdbx_description
1 polymer ?
#
loop_
_entity_poly.entity_id
_entity_poly.type
_entity_poly.pdbx_seq_one_letter_code
_entity_poly.pdbx_strand_id
1 'polypeptide(L)'
;PACLGSKVKDSFQGQLPFLFKVLSVNTALSIQAHPTKELAEKLHAQYPEHYPDTNHKPEIAIALTPFEGLCGFRPVEEIVAFLQHVPEFRALIGNVAAEQLERSGRDDPRGVSAALRVCFTRMMK
;
A
#
# COMPACT_ATOMS: atom_id res chain seq x y z
N PRO A 1 -26.62 -16.56 12.57
CA PRO A 1 -25.80 -17.50 11.77
C PRO A 1 -26.58 -18.44 10.81
N ALA A 2 -27.92 -18.41 10.73
CA ALA A 2 -28.65 -19.20 9.73
C ALA A 2 -28.56 -18.64 8.30
N CYS A 3 -28.32 -17.33 8.16
CA CYS A 3 -28.29 -16.62 6.88
C CYS A 3 -26.98 -16.77 6.07
N LEU A 4 -25.93 -17.37 6.63
CA LEU A 4 -24.63 -17.51 5.94
C LEU A 4 -24.58 -18.72 4.99
N GLY A 5 -25.45 -19.72 5.18
CA GLY A 5 -25.31 -21.02 4.55
C GLY A 5 -24.12 -21.84 5.10
N SER A 6 -24.14 -23.15 4.88
CA SER A 6 -23.12 -24.07 5.42
C SER A 6 -21.72 -23.76 4.91
N LYS A 7 -21.57 -23.53 3.59
CA LYS A 7 -20.27 -23.28 2.95
C LYS A 7 -19.49 -22.12 3.59
N VAL A 8 -20.13 -20.95 3.72
CA VAL A 8 -19.47 -19.76 4.30
C VAL A 8 -19.19 -19.99 5.78
N LYS A 9 -20.13 -20.61 6.51
CA LYS A 9 -19.94 -20.90 7.93
C LYS A 9 -18.72 -21.79 8.17
N ASP A 10 -18.53 -22.82 7.36
CA ASP A 10 -17.43 -23.77 7.50
C ASP A 10 -16.09 -23.13 7.11
N SER A 11 -16.06 -22.32 6.03
CA SER A 11 -14.84 -21.66 5.57
C SER A 11 -14.38 -20.50 6.45
N PHE A 12 -15.31 -19.76 7.07
CA PHE A 12 -15.02 -18.53 7.81
C PHE A 12 -15.46 -18.58 9.28
N GLN A 13 -15.56 -19.79 9.84
CA GLN A 13 -15.84 -20.02 11.26
C GLN A 13 -17.12 -19.31 11.75
N GLY A 14 -18.14 -19.25 10.87
CA GLY A 14 -19.41 -18.61 11.16
C GLY A 14 -19.38 -17.07 11.19
N GLN A 15 -18.30 -16.44 10.74
CA GLN A 15 -18.18 -14.99 10.60
C GLN A 15 -18.53 -14.53 9.18
N LEU A 16 -18.97 -13.28 9.05
CA LEU A 16 -19.17 -12.65 7.74
C LEU A 16 -17.78 -12.29 7.16
N PRO A 17 -17.40 -12.79 5.97
CA PRO A 17 -16.03 -12.67 5.47
C PRO A 17 -15.70 -11.32 4.82
N PHE A 18 -16.61 -10.35 4.89
CA PHE A 18 -16.42 -9.02 4.32
C PHE A 18 -17.10 -7.95 5.18
N LEU A 19 -16.62 -6.72 5.04
CA LEU A 19 -17.25 -5.53 5.59
C LEU A 19 -17.63 -4.60 4.44
N PHE A 20 -18.92 -4.36 4.29
CA PHE A 20 -19.44 -3.44 3.29
C PHE A 20 -19.53 -2.02 3.86
N LYS A 21 -19.09 -1.02 3.07
CA LYS A 21 -19.13 0.40 3.45
C LYS A 21 -19.54 1.26 2.28
N VAL A 22 -20.23 2.35 2.59
CA VAL A 22 -20.40 3.50 1.70
C VAL A 22 -19.59 4.64 2.31
N LEU A 23 -18.74 5.27 1.50
CA LEU A 23 -17.87 6.36 1.93
C LEU A 23 -18.27 7.64 1.20
N SER A 24 -18.43 8.72 1.96
CA SER A 24 -18.60 10.08 1.43
C SER A 24 -17.39 10.90 1.89
N VAL A 25 -16.39 11.01 1.01
CA VAL A 25 -15.06 11.54 1.35
C VAL A 25 -15.00 13.03 1.00
N ASN A 26 -14.83 13.89 2.00
CA ASN A 26 -14.69 15.34 1.82
C ASN A 26 -13.21 15.80 1.74
N THR A 27 -12.32 15.06 2.40
CA THR A 27 -10.87 15.35 2.45
C THR A 27 -10.08 14.07 2.23
N ALA A 28 -8.86 14.19 1.71
CA ALA A 28 -7.97 13.05 1.52
C ALA A 28 -7.81 12.25 2.82
N LEU A 29 -7.94 10.92 2.73
CA LEU A 29 -7.64 10.00 3.81
C LEU A 29 -6.12 9.78 3.90
N SER A 30 -5.65 9.13 4.97
CA SER A 30 -4.23 8.84 5.11
C SER A 30 -3.73 7.90 4.00
N ILE A 31 -2.44 8.04 3.66
CA ILE A 31 -1.73 7.06 2.83
C ILE A 31 -1.58 5.78 3.65
N GLN A 32 -2.06 4.67 3.11
CA GLN A 32 -2.20 3.41 3.85
C GLN A 32 -1.70 2.23 3.00
N ALA A 33 -1.21 1.21 3.67
CA ALA A 33 -0.98 -0.12 3.12
C ALA A 33 -1.42 -1.16 4.16
N HIS A 34 -2.06 -2.23 3.70
CA HIS A 34 -2.51 -3.31 4.58
C HIS A 34 -1.51 -4.47 4.57
N PRO A 35 -1.24 -5.10 5.72
CA PRO A 35 -0.33 -6.24 5.79
C PRO A 35 -0.91 -7.48 5.08
N THR A 36 -0.02 -8.38 4.64
CA THR A 36 -0.41 -9.76 4.30
C THR A 36 -0.85 -10.51 5.55
N LYS A 37 -1.44 -11.70 5.40
CA LYS A 37 -1.97 -12.47 6.53
C LYS A 37 -0.87 -12.81 7.54
N GLU A 38 0.28 -13.26 7.03
CA GLU A 38 1.44 -13.64 7.82
C GLU A 38 2.06 -12.44 8.55
N LEU A 39 2.02 -11.26 7.92
CA LEU A 39 2.51 -10.04 8.54
C LEU A 39 1.52 -9.50 9.59
N ALA A 40 0.21 -9.60 9.35
CA ALA A 40 -0.83 -9.20 10.29
C ALA A 40 -0.75 -10.01 11.59
N GLU A 41 -0.55 -11.33 11.51
CA GLU A 41 -0.34 -12.20 12.66
C GLU A 41 0.86 -11.77 13.51
N LYS A 42 1.98 -11.46 12.87
CA LYS A 42 3.20 -10.99 13.54
C LYS A 42 2.99 -9.62 14.20
N LEU A 43 2.36 -8.70 13.49
CA LEU A 43 2.12 -7.33 13.97
C LEU A 43 1.11 -7.31 15.12
N HIS A 44 0.04 -8.11 15.05
CA HIS A 44 -0.91 -8.27 16.16
C HIS A 44 -0.24 -8.84 17.41
N ALA A 45 0.66 -9.82 17.26
CA ALA A 45 1.38 -10.38 18.39
C ALA A 45 2.37 -9.40 19.03
N GLN A 46 2.96 -8.48 18.25
CA GLN A 46 3.98 -7.53 18.72
C GLN A 46 3.38 -6.21 19.23
N TYR A 47 2.32 -5.73 18.58
CA TYR A 47 1.72 -4.40 18.78
C TYR A 47 0.18 -4.48 18.73
N PRO A 48 -0.47 -5.25 19.63
CA PRO A 48 -1.91 -5.52 19.58
C PRO A 48 -2.79 -4.27 19.67
N GLU A 49 -2.29 -3.20 20.29
CA GLU A 49 -2.96 -1.89 20.37
C GLU A 49 -3.07 -1.18 19.01
N HIS A 50 -2.13 -1.45 18.09
CA HIS A 50 -2.11 -0.86 16.75
C HIS A 50 -2.67 -1.79 15.68
N TYR A 51 -2.56 -3.10 15.90
CA TYR A 51 -3.08 -4.13 15.01
C TYR A 51 -4.06 -4.99 15.80
N PRO A 52 -5.35 -4.68 15.83
CA PRO A 52 -6.32 -5.30 16.75
C PRO A 52 -6.71 -6.73 16.36
N ASP A 53 -6.36 -7.18 15.16
CA ASP A 53 -6.68 -8.53 14.68
C ASP A 53 -5.54 -9.08 13.79
N THR A 54 -5.63 -10.39 13.50
CA THR A 54 -4.62 -11.12 12.73
C THR A 54 -4.93 -11.19 11.23
N ASN A 55 -5.86 -10.40 10.71
CA ASN A 55 -6.35 -10.59 9.34
C ASN A 55 -5.66 -9.69 8.32
N HIS A 56 -5.52 -10.22 7.10
CA HIS A 56 -5.23 -9.36 5.95
C HIS A 56 -6.50 -8.58 5.58
N LYS A 57 -6.34 -7.42 4.95
CA LYS A 57 -7.45 -6.54 4.60
C LYS A 57 -7.43 -6.20 3.11
N PRO A 58 -7.90 -7.14 2.26
CA PRO A 58 -8.06 -6.86 0.85
C PRO A 58 -9.27 -5.95 0.66
N GLU A 59 -9.10 -4.88 -0.13
CA GLU A 59 -10.12 -3.86 -0.34
C GLU A 59 -10.42 -3.69 -1.83
N ILE A 60 -11.66 -3.34 -2.15
CA ILE A 60 -12.11 -2.94 -3.48
C ILE A 60 -12.93 -1.65 -3.34
N ALA A 61 -12.69 -0.70 -4.24
CA ALA A 61 -13.44 0.56 -4.30
C ALA A 61 -14.23 0.61 -5.62
N ILE A 62 -15.50 1.01 -5.53
CA ILE A 62 -16.38 1.24 -6.67
C ILE A 62 -16.86 2.69 -6.61
N ALA A 63 -16.55 3.46 -7.65
CA ALA A 63 -16.91 4.86 -7.73
C ALA A 63 -18.43 5.01 -7.97
N LEU A 64 -19.14 5.62 -7.01
CA LEU A 64 -20.56 5.99 -7.16
C LEU A 64 -20.74 7.40 -7.75
N THR A 65 -19.70 8.23 -7.60
CA THR A 65 -19.54 9.58 -8.14
C THR A 65 -18.12 9.69 -8.70
N PRO A 66 -17.72 10.78 -9.40
CA PRO A 66 -16.31 11.02 -9.68
C PRO A 66 -15.46 10.84 -8.42
N PHE A 67 -14.38 10.09 -8.57
CA PHE A 67 -13.54 9.64 -7.46
C PHE A 67 -12.07 9.73 -7.86
N GLU A 68 -11.25 10.21 -6.94
CA GLU A 68 -9.81 10.32 -7.10
C GLU A 68 -9.12 9.57 -5.95
N GLY A 69 -8.03 8.87 -6.24
CA GLY A 69 -7.29 8.11 -5.26
C GLY A 69 -5.84 7.86 -5.70
N LEU A 70 -4.97 7.69 -4.70
CA LEU A 70 -3.61 7.23 -4.91
C LEU A 70 -3.57 5.70 -4.77
N CYS A 71 -3.02 5.01 -5.76
CA CYS A 71 -2.95 3.55 -5.75
C CYS A 71 -1.63 3.07 -6.36
N GLY A 72 -0.75 2.53 -5.51
CA GLY A 72 0.56 2.02 -5.92
C GLY A 72 1.56 3.12 -6.27
N PHE A 73 2.75 2.69 -6.67
CA PHE A 73 3.79 3.58 -7.18
C PHE A 73 3.54 3.91 -8.65
N ARG A 74 3.93 5.11 -9.06
CA ARG A 74 4.00 5.50 -10.48
C ARG A 74 5.00 4.62 -11.25
N PRO A 75 4.89 4.54 -12.59
CA PRO A 75 5.96 4.00 -13.42
C PRO A 75 7.31 4.62 -13.06
N VAL A 76 8.37 3.79 -13.00
CA VAL A 76 9.67 4.23 -12.49
C VAL A 76 10.23 5.41 -13.27
N GLU A 77 9.91 5.53 -14.55
CA GLU A 77 10.41 6.59 -15.41
C GLU A 77 9.73 7.93 -15.13
N GLU A 78 8.46 7.91 -14.71
CA GLU A 78 7.82 9.11 -14.18
C GLU A 78 8.48 9.55 -12.88
N ILE A 79 8.80 8.61 -11.98
CA ILE A 79 9.48 8.91 -10.71
C ILE A 79 10.87 9.51 -10.98
N VAL A 80 11.62 8.93 -11.90
CA VAL A 80 12.92 9.45 -12.34
C VAL A 80 12.78 10.85 -12.97
N ALA A 81 11.76 11.07 -13.80
CA ALA A 81 11.50 12.40 -14.35
C ALA A 81 11.21 13.42 -13.23
N PHE A 82 10.42 13.07 -12.21
CA PHE A 82 10.23 13.96 -11.06
C PHE A 82 11.53 14.23 -10.28
N LEU A 83 12.39 13.24 -10.10
CA LEU A 83 13.71 13.41 -9.47
C LEU A 83 14.65 14.34 -10.26
N GLN A 84 14.46 14.45 -11.57
CA GLN A 84 15.25 15.35 -12.43
C GLN A 84 14.69 16.77 -12.46
N HIS A 85 13.36 16.91 -12.41
CA HIS A 85 12.68 18.19 -12.65
C HIS A 85 12.20 18.89 -11.37
N VAL A 86 12.19 18.21 -10.22
CA VAL A 86 11.78 18.78 -8.93
C VAL A 86 12.98 18.76 -7.97
N PRO A 87 13.76 19.86 -7.89
CA PRO A 87 14.98 19.93 -7.09
C PRO A 87 14.76 19.62 -5.60
N GLU A 88 13.63 20.04 -5.02
CA GLU A 88 13.26 19.78 -3.62
C GLU A 88 13.06 18.29 -3.36
N PHE A 89 12.44 17.59 -4.30
CA PHE A 89 12.26 16.14 -4.20
C PHE A 89 13.61 15.42 -4.30
N ARG A 90 14.47 15.83 -5.24
CA ARG A 90 15.84 15.28 -5.32
C ARG A 90 16.64 15.56 -4.05
N ALA A 91 16.54 16.77 -3.50
CA ALA A 91 17.24 17.16 -2.28
C ALA A 91 16.80 16.29 -1.09
N LEU A 92 15.50 16.03 -0.95
CA LEU A 92 14.94 15.16 0.09
C LEU A 92 15.45 13.71 -0.04
N ILE A 93 15.48 13.16 -1.25
CA ILE A 93 15.93 11.78 -1.51
C ILE A 93 17.47 11.65 -1.41
N GLY A 94 18.18 12.68 -1.83
CA GLY A 94 19.64 12.73 -1.93
C GLY A 94 20.18 12.10 -3.21
N ASN A 95 21.27 12.69 -3.74
CA ASN A 95 21.82 12.36 -5.06
C ASN A 95 22.16 10.88 -5.24
N VAL A 96 22.76 10.22 -4.24
CA VAL A 96 23.17 8.82 -4.34
C VAL A 96 21.97 7.89 -4.57
N ALA A 97 20.87 8.10 -3.85
CA ALA A 97 19.68 7.26 -3.99
C ALA A 97 18.94 7.57 -5.32
N ALA A 98 18.87 8.84 -5.70
CA ALA A 98 18.28 9.25 -6.99
C ALA A 98 19.04 8.63 -8.17
N GLU A 99 20.38 8.74 -8.19
CA GLU A 99 21.23 8.15 -9.23
C GLU A 99 21.12 6.62 -9.28
N GLN A 100 20.94 5.95 -8.14
CA GLN A 100 20.73 4.50 -8.10
C GLN A 100 19.43 4.11 -8.81
N LEU A 101 18.34 4.86 -8.60
CA LEU A 101 17.07 4.61 -9.28
C LEU A 101 17.16 4.93 -10.78
N GLU A 102 17.82 6.03 -11.15
CA GLU A 102 18.07 6.42 -12.55
C GLU A 102 18.85 5.36 -13.34
N ARG A 103 19.83 4.71 -12.71
CA ARG A 103 20.64 3.64 -13.33
C ARG A 103 19.94 2.29 -13.34
N SER A 104 18.89 2.11 -12.56
CA SER A 104 18.13 0.86 -12.52
C SER A 104 17.31 0.74 -13.81
N GLY A 105 17.85 0.01 -14.78
CA GLY A 105 17.20 -0.19 -16.08
C GLY A 105 15.88 -0.97 -15.96
N ARG A 106 14.97 -0.76 -16.92
CA ARG A 106 13.66 -1.45 -16.99
C ARG A 106 13.76 -2.98 -17.00
N ASP A 107 14.88 -3.50 -17.50
CA ASP A 107 15.12 -4.94 -17.65
C ASP A 107 15.51 -5.65 -16.33
N ASP A 108 15.66 -4.90 -15.23
CA ASP A 108 15.86 -5.47 -13.89
C ASP A 108 14.78 -5.01 -12.88
N PRO A 109 13.60 -5.65 -12.87
CA PRO A 109 12.52 -5.31 -11.94
C PRO A 109 12.92 -5.45 -10.46
N ARG A 110 13.86 -6.34 -10.14
CA ARG A 110 14.34 -6.53 -8.77
C ARG A 110 15.24 -5.37 -8.34
N GLY A 111 16.15 -4.96 -9.23
CA GLY A 111 16.98 -3.77 -9.04
C GLY A 111 16.13 -2.51 -8.87
N VAL A 112 15.12 -2.31 -9.73
CA VAL A 112 14.18 -1.18 -9.63
C VAL A 112 13.45 -1.19 -8.29
N SER A 113 12.88 -2.32 -7.87
CA SER A 113 12.18 -2.43 -6.58
C SER A 113 13.09 -2.12 -5.39
N ALA A 114 14.33 -2.62 -5.42
CA ALA A 114 15.32 -2.33 -4.38
C ALA A 114 15.70 -0.84 -4.33
N ALA A 115 15.98 -0.21 -5.46
CA ALA A 115 16.32 1.21 -5.54
C ALA A 115 15.15 2.11 -5.14
N LEU A 116 13.93 1.76 -5.56
CA LEU A 116 12.71 2.48 -5.19
C LEU A 116 12.46 2.41 -3.68
N ARG A 117 12.66 1.24 -3.07
CA ARG A 117 12.58 1.08 -1.61
C ARG A 117 13.58 1.98 -0.89
N VAL A 118 14.81 2.11 -1.39
CA VAL A 118 15.82 3.02 -0.81
C VAL A 118 15.35 4.46 -0.88
N CYS A 119 14.87 4.92 -2.04
CA CYS A 119 14.35 6.28 -2.20
C CYS A 119 13.17 6.55 -1.26
N PHE A 120 12.16 5.67 -1.27
CA PHE A 120 10.97 5.83 -0.42
C PHE A 120 11.32 5.81 1.07
N THR A 121 12.26 4.95 1.50
CA THR A 121 12.72 4.92 2.89
C THR A 121 13.38 6.23 3.31
N ARG A 122 14.12 6.90 2.42
CA ARG A 122 14.73 8.21 2.72
C ARG A 122 13.70 9.32 2.80
N MET A 123 12.67 9.29 1.96
CA MET A 123 11.59 10.27 1.98
C MET A 123 10.78 10.23 3.29
N MET A 124 10.59 9.04 3.85
CA MET A 124 9.72 8.82 5.01
C MET A 124 10.45 8.91 6.37
N LYS A 125 11.76 9.17 6.38
CA LYS A 125 12.59 9.32 7.58
C LYS A 125 12.90 10.78 7.84
#